data_AF-A0A947CKY8-F1
#
_entry.id   AF-A0A947CKY8-F1
#
_cell.length_a   1.000
_cell.length_b   1.000
_cell.length_c   1.000
_cell.angle_alpha   90.00
_cell.angle_beta   90.00
_cell.angle_gamma   90.00
#
_symmetry.space_group_name_H-M   'P 1'
#
loop_
_entity.id
_entity.type
_entity.pdbx_description
1 polymer ?
#
loop_
_entity_poly.entity_id
_entity_poly.type
_entity_poly.pdbx_seq_one_letter_code
_entity_poly.pdbx_strand_id
1 'polypeptide(L)' 'VNSTRLWTPKDMERELGLPGGQLEHGEMALDQILVRPTPKTVGYRSPVPGLLLASSGSHPGGGINGLPGKLAASAILSQ' A
#
# COMPACT_ATOMS: atom_id res chain seq x y z
N VAL A 1 32.05 -6.88 -15.91
CA VAL A 1 31.01 -7.93 -15.94
C VAL A 1 29.67 -7.21 -15.95
N ASN A 2 28.90 -7.30 -17.04
CA ASN A 2 27.57 -6.67 -17.09
C ASN A 2 26.59 -7.53 -16.30
N SER A 3 26.18 -7.08 -15.12
CA SER A 3 25.13 -7.70 -14.33
C SER A 3 23.79 -7.01 -14.61
N THR A 4 23.03 -7.55 -15.55
CA THR A 4 21.64 -7.13 -15.79
C THR A 4 20.70 -8.17 -15.19
N ARG A 5 19.65 -7.72 -14.50
CA ARG A 5 18.57 -8.59 -13.99
C ARG A 5 17.24 -8.11 -14.55
N LEU A 6 16.48 -9.03 -15.13
CA LEU A 6 15.09 -8.80 -15.52
C LEU A 6 14.19 -9.09 -14.31
N TRP A 7 13.24 -8.21 -14.06
CA TRP A 7 12.16 -8.42 -13.08
C TRP A 7 10.85 -8.56 -13.82
N THR A 8 10.26 -9.74 -13.80
CA THR A 8 8.91 -9.95 -14.33
C THR A 8 7.87 -9.77 -13.21
N PRO A 9 6.59 -9.52 -13.55
CA PRO A 9 5.51 -9.52 -12.55
C PRO A 9 5.46 -10.81 -11.71
N LYS A 10 5.78 -11.96 -12.33
CA LYS A 10 5.82 -13.26 -11.65
C LYS A 10 6.95 -13.35 -10.62
N ASP A 11 8.06 -12.64 -10.86
CA ASP A 11 9.18 -12.58 -9.91
C ASP A 11 8.84 -11.66 -8.75
N MET A 12 8.22 -10.51 -9.04
CA MET A 12 7.71 -9.60 -8.00
C MET A 12 6.67 -10.28 -7.10
N GLU A 13 5.74 -11.05 -7.67
CA GLU A 13 4.76 -11.79 -6.89
C GLU A 13 5.41 -12.82 -5.95
N ARG A 14 6.38 -13.59 -6.46
CA ARG A 14 7.06 -14.65 -5.71
C ARG A 14 8.05 -14.11 -4.67
N GLU A 15 8.82 -13.09 -5.00
CA GLU A 15 9.91 -12.59 -4.16
C GLU A 15 9.49 -11.46 -3.22
N LEU A 16 8.53 -10.63 -3.64
CA LEU A 16 8.11 -9.43 -2.90
C LEU A 16 6.69 -9.54 -2.36
N GLY A 17 5.95 -10.60 -2.69
CA GLY A 17 4.55 -10.75 -2.28
C GLY A 17 3.64 -9.70 -2.91
N LEU A 18 3.93 -9.30 -4.16
CA LEU A 18 3.14 -8.35 -4.94
C LEU A 18 2.24 -9.10 -5.95
N PRO A 19 0.97 -9.42 -5.63
CA PRO A 19 0.09 -10.13 -6.55
C PRO A 19 0.01 -9.42 -7.90
N GLY A 20 0.22 -10.16 -8.99
CA GLY A 20 0.26 -9.63 -10.35
C GLY A 20 1.36 -8.60 -10.61
N GLY A 21 2.35 -8.44 -9.72
CA GLY A 21 3.35 -7.37 -9.78
C GLY A 21 2.81 -5.98 -9.44
N GLN A 22 1.68 -5.88 -8.74
CA GLN A 22 1.08 -4.60 -8.38
C GLN A 22 1.82 -3.94 -7.19
N LEU A 23 2.63 -2.93 -7.48
CA LEU A 23 3.39 -2.16 -6.48
C LEU A 23 2.49 -1.54 -5.38
N GLU A 24 1.26 -1.21 -5.77
CA GLU A 24 0.26 -0.56 -4.93
C GLU A 24 -0.72 -1.57 -4.29
N HIS A 25 -0.41 -2.87 -4.35
CA HIS A 25 -1.22 -3.99 -3.83
C HIS A 25 -2.69 -3.96 -4.29
N GLY A 26 -2.92 -3.39 -5.47
CA GLY A 26 -4.24 -3.19 -6.06
C GLY A 26 -4.21 -2.08 -7.10
N GLU A 27 -5.28 -1.97 -7.86
CA GLU A 27 -5.41 -0.92 -8.87
C GLU A 27 -5.59 0.46 -8.25
N MET A 28 -5.15 1.48 -9.00
CA MET A 28 -5.35 2.89 -8.68
C MET A 28 -6.59 3.44 -9.38
N ALA A 29 -7.66 2.64 -9.42
CA ALA A 29 -8.96 3.04 -9.94
C ALA A 29 -9.69 3.94 -8.92
N LEU A 30 -10.59 4.80 -9.41
CA LEU A 30 -11.26 5.82 -8.60
C LEU A 30 -12.10 5.22 -7.45
N ASP A 31 -12.73 4.08 -7.71
CA ASP A 31 -13.52 3.33 -6.73
C ASP A 31 -12.63 2.69 -5.65
N GLN A 32 -11.38 2.35 -5.97
CA GLN A 32 -10.43 1.71 -5.05
C GLN A 32 -9.64 2.71 -4.21
N ILE A 33 -9.23 3.84 -4.78
CA ILE A 33 -8.31 4.78 -4.12
C ILE A 33 -8.90 5.39 -2.84
N LEU A 34 -10.22 5.51 -2.76
CA LEU A 34 -10.93 6.11 -1.62
C LEU A 34 -11.07 5.17 -0.42
N VAL A 35 -11.15 3.86 -0.66
CA VAL A 35 -11.52 2.86 0.36
C VAL A 35 -10.54 1.70 0.47
N ARG A 36 -9.34 1.82 -0.12
CA ARG A 36 -8.32 0.77 -0.05
C ARG A 36 -7.75 0.56 1.36
N PRO A 37 -7.44 -0.69 1.76
CA PRO A 37 -7.81 -1.94 1.08
C PRO A 37 -9.30 -2.31 1.22
N THR A 38 -9.98 -1.84 2.27
CA THR A 38 -11.43 -2.04 2.45
C THR A 38 -12.09 -0.82 3.10
N PRO A 39 -13.41 -0.62 2.98
CA PRO A 39 -14.08 0.49 3.67
C PRO A 39 -13.88 0.51 5.19
N LYS A 40 -13.59 -0.64 5.82
CA LYS A 40 -13.32 -0.75 7.26
C LYS A 40 -11.99 -0.15 7.69
N THR A 41 -11.10 0.16 6.73
CA THR A 41 -9.77 0.70 6.99
C THR A 41 -9.65 2.19 6.66
N VAL A 42 -10.78 2.84 6.36
CA VAL A 42 -10.85 4.30 6.25
C VAL A 42 -10.40 4.92 7.58
N GLY A 43 -9.50 5.91 7.51
CA GLY A 43 -8.86 6.47 8.70
C GLY A 43 -7.64 5.67 9.19
N TYR A 44 -7.09 4.80 8.36
CA TYR A 44 -5.80 4.10 8.57
C TYR A 44 -5.78 3.05 9.68
N ARG A 45 -6.92 2.80 10.36
CA ARG A 45 -7.00 1.77 11.41
C ARG A 45 -7.45 0.44 10.82
N SER A 46 -6.76 -0.63 11.16
CA SER A 46 -7.20 -1.96 10.79
C SER A 46 -8.21 -2.52 11.82
N PRO A 47 -8.96 -3.58 11.48
CA PRO A 47 -9.75 -4.32 12.46
C PRO A 47 -8.92 -4.98 13.57
N VAL A 48 -7.60 -5.08 13.41
CA VAL A 48 -6.68 -5.59 14.43
C VAL A 48 -6.33 -4.45 15.38
N PRO A 49 -6.62 -4.58 16.70
CA PRO A 49 -6.32 -3.52 17.67
C PRO A 49 -4.85 -3.11 17.66
N GLY A 50 -4.60 -1.81 17.62
CA GLY A 50 -3.25 -1.23 17.61
C GLY A 50 -2.52 -1.28 16.27
N LEU A 51 -3.08 -1.92 15.23
CA LEU A 51 -2.48 -1.97 13.90
C LEU A 51 -3.04 -0.87 12.99
N LEU A 52 -2.15 -0.02 12.50
CA LEU A 52 -2.45 0.98 11.46
C LEU A 52 -1.85 0.59 10.11
N LEU A 53 -2.53 0.99 9.04
CA LEU A 53 -2.09 0.80 7.67
C LEU A 53 -1.36 2.06 7.20
N ALA A 54 -0.13 1.92 6.74
CA ALA A 54 0.74 3.05 6.37
C ALA A 54 1.54 2.78 5.07
N SER A 55 1.18 1.73 4.33
CA SER A 55 1.88 1.27 3.13
C SER A 55 1.29 1.85 1.85
N SER A 56 1.93 1.56 0.70
CA SER A 56 1.47 1.93 -0.65
C SER A 56 0.04 1.43 -0.97
N GLY A 57 -0.35 0.28 -0.41
CA GLY A 57 -1.72 -0.26 -0.52
C GLY A 57 -2.81 0.49 0.27
N SER A 58 -2.44 1.51 1.06
CA SER A 58 -3.40 2.32 1.84
C SER A 58 -3.74 3.61 1.10
N HIS A 59 -4.86 4.26 1.41
CA HIS A 59 -5.18 5.59 0.87
C HIS A 59 -4.03 6.58 1.15
N PRO A 60 -3.69 7.53 0.25
CA PRO A 60 -4.20 7.74 -1.11
C PRO A 60 -3.51 6.89 -2.19
N GLY A 61 -2.76 5.86 -1.79
CA GLY A 61 -1.83 5.14 -2.65
C GLY A 61 -0.39 5.58 -2.42
N GLY A 62 0.54 4.81 -2.95
CA GLY A 62 1.97 5.07 -2.98
C GLY A 62 2.35 6.10 -4.04
N GLY A 63 3.41 5.82 -4.81
CA GLY A 63 4.03 6.79 -5.73
C GLY A 63 5.12 7.67 -5.11
N ILE A 64 5.91 7.13 -4.18
CA ILE A 64 7.11 7.78 -3.59
C ILE A 64 6.80 9.12 -2.88
N ASN A 65 5.54 9.40 -2.54
CA ASN A 65 5.13 10.64 -1.88
C ASN A 65 5.12 10.55 -0.33
N GLY A 66 5.13 9.35 0.24
CA GLY A 66 5.06 9.12 1.69
C GLY A 66 3.73 9.50 2.36
N LEU A 67 2.69 9.83 1.59
CA LEU A 67 1.40 10.28 2.10
C LEU A 67 0.70 9.25 3.01
N PRO A 68 0.65 7.94 2.67
CA PRO A 68 0.00 6.96 3.55
C PRO A 68 0.61 6.93 4.95
N GLY A 69 1.95 6.96 5.05
CA GLY A 69 2.65 6.98 6.32
C GLY A 69 2.42 8.26 7.12
N LYS A 70 2.45 9.42 6.45
CA LYS A 70 2.17 10.72 7.09
C LYS A 70 0.76 10.75 7.68
N LEU A 71 -0.24 10.32 6.92
CA LEU A 71 -1.64 10.39 7.32
C LEU A 71 -1.98 9.34 8.39
N ALA A 72 -1.40 8.15 8.32
CA ALA A 72 -1.47 7.16 9.40
C ALA A 72 -0.86 7.70 10.71
N ALA A 73 0.30 8.37 10.65
CA ALA A 73 0.91 8.99 11.81
C ALA A 73 0.03 10.11 12.39
N SER A 74 -0.55 10.97 11.55
CA SER A 74 -1.52 11.98 11.98
C SER A 74 -2.74 11.36 12.66
N ALA A 75 -3.27 10.24 12.16
CA ALA A 75 -4.41 9.54 12.76
C ALA A 75 -4.08 8.93 14.14
N ILE A 76 -2.81 8.65 14.43
CA ILE A 76 -2.37 8.21 15.76
C ILE A 76 -2.25 9.41 16.70
N LEU A 77 -1.65 10.50 16.23
CA LEU A 77 -1.36 11.70 17.02
C LEU A 77 -2.63 12.51 17.36
N SER A 78 -3.70 12.37 16.58
CA SER A 78 -4.98 13.01 16.82
C SER A 78 -5.90 12.23 17.78
N GLN A 79 -5.36 11.28 18.55
CA GLN A 79 -6.08 10.55 19.59
C GLN A 79 -6.20 11.36 20.88
#